data_AF-A0A1V5IUH0-F1
#
_entry.id   AF-A0A1V5IUH0-F1
#
_cell.length_a   1.000
_cell.length_b   1.000
_cell.length_c   1.000
_cell.angle_alpha   90.00
_cell.angle_beta   90.00
_cell.angle_gamma   90.00
#
_symmetry.space_group_name_H-M   'P 1'
#
loop_
_entity.id
_entity.type
_entity.pdbx_description
1 polymer ?
#
loop_
_entity_poly.entity_id
_entity_poly.type
_entity_poly.pdbx_seq_one_letter_code
_entity_poly.pdbx_strand_id
1 'polypeptide(L)'
;MAQVIMALAGVLMNRFEISALMLVDRNAAAKGLLALWELQTAKEKGIKLSVLKNWKGFNFPDSPTLSAYAMALKHGQTLTEQEWTDLQKRMVKYDKQLSRLGIFWA
;
A
#
# COMPACT_ATOMS: atom_id res chain seq x y z
N MET A 1 -4.05 5.05 29.23
CA MET A 1 -2.82 5.12 28.41
C MET A 1 -3.06 4.87 26.91
N ALA A 2 -4.11 4.14 26.49
CA ALA A 2 -4.42 3.92 25.07
C ALA A 2 -5.22 5.06 24.38
N GLN A 3 -5.70 6.05 25.13
CA GLN A 3 -6.63 7.08 24.63
C GLN A 3 -5.96 8.31 24.01
N VAL A 4 -4.65 8.49 24.14
CA VAL A 4 -3.95 9.68 23.63
C VAL A 4 -3.56 9.55 22.15
N ILE A 5 -3.50 8.32 21.61
CA ILE A 5 -3.06 8.10 20.21
C ILE A 5 -4.22 8.27 19.21
N MET A 6 -5.48 8.09 19.64
CA MET A 6 -6.65 8.16 18.75
C MET A 6 -7.24 9.57 18.58
N ALA A 7 -6.78 10.56 19.36
CA ALA A 7 -7.41 11.89 19.43
C ALA A 7 -6.96 12.87 18.32
N LEU A 8 -6.16 12.44 17.35
CA LEU A 8 -5.64 13.29 16.27
C LEU A 8 -6.02 12.74 14.90
N ALA A 9 -7.32 12.61 14.66
CA ALA A 9 -7.95 12.30 13.37
C ALA A 9 -7.72 13.38 12.26
N GLY A 10 -6.57 14.05 12.30
CA GLY A 10 -6.14 15.07 11.35
C GLY A 10 -4.65 15.42 11.47
N VAL A 11 -3.84 14.62 12.19
CA VAL A 11 -2.39 14.81 12.22
C VAL A 11 -1.77 14.02 11.10
N LEU A 12 -1.03 14.73 10.26
CA LEU A 12 -0.13 14.18 9.25
C LEU A 12 0.79 13.15 9.93
N MET A 13 0.45 11.86 9.81
CA MET A 13 1.36 10.80 10.23
C MET A 13 2.69 10.99 9.50
N ASN A 14 3.77 10.98 10.26
CA ASN A 14 5.09 11.08 9.69
C ASN A 14 5.46 9.77 8.98
N ARG A 15 6.51 9.84 8.15
CA ARG A 15 6.97 8.71 7.34
C ARG A 15 7.26 7.43 8.15
N PHE A 16 7.79 7.58 9.36
CA PHE A 16 8.15 6.44 10.22
C PHE A 16 6.90 5.75 10.77
N GLU A 17 5.88 6.51 11.15
CA GLU A 17 4.59 5.99 11.62
C GLU A 17 3.88 5.20 10.52
N ILE A 18 3.89 5.72 9.30
CA ILE A 18 3.34 5.02 8.13
C ILE A 18 4.09 3.70 7.87
N SER A 19 5.43 3.74 7.88
CA SER A 19 6.24 2.54 7.69
C SER A 19 5.98 1.48 8.77
N ALA A 20 5.92 1.90 10.03
CA ALA A 20 5.62 1.00 11.15
C ALA A 20 4.22 0.39 10.99
N LEU A 21 3.23 1.21 10.63
CA LEU A 21 1.86 0.76 10.40
C LEU A 21 1.78 -0.28 9.28
N MET A 22 2.47 -0.07 8.15
CA MET A 22 2.53 -1.05 7.05
C MET A 22 3.10 -2.40 7.50
N LEU A 23 4.07 -2.40 8.42
CA LEU A 23 4.71 -3.62 8.91
C LEU A 23 3.85 -4.41 9.89
N VAL A 24 2.99 -3.76 10.67
CA VAL A 24 2.25 -4.42 11.77
C VAL A 24 0.77 -4.61 11.47
N ASP A 25 0.19 -3.82 10.56
CA ASP A 25 -1.23 -3.86 10.23
C ASP A 25 -1.44 -4.29 8.76
N ARG A 26 -1.98 -5.51 8.58
CA ARG A 26 -2.31 -6.07 7.26
C ARG A 26 -3.38 -5.27 6.54
N ASN A 27 -4.37 -4.74 7.26
CA ASN A 27 -5.43 -3.93 6.67
C ASN A 27 -4.87 -2.61 6.16
N ALA A 28 -3.96 -1.99 6.92
CA ALA A 28 -3.27 -0.79 6.47
C ALA A 28 -2.42 -1.06 5.21
N ALA A 29 -1.66 -2.16 5.20
CA ALA A 29 -0.89 -2.59 4.04
C ALA A 29 -1.76 -2.86 2.80
N ALA A 30 -2.89 -3.54 2.97
CA ALA A 30 -3.85 -3.81 1.90
C ALA A 30 -4.50 -2.53 1.36
N LYS A 31 -4.92 -1.61 2.24
CA LYS A 31 -5.48 -0.31 1.84
C LYS A 31 -4.47 0.50 1.05
N GLY A 32 -3.23 0.59 1.53
CA GLY A 32 -2.14 1.28 0.83
C GLY A 32 -1.85 0.64 -0.52
N LEU A 33 -1.81 -0.69 -0.59
CA LEU A 33 -1.61 -1.44 -1.82
C LEU A 33 -2.69 -1.12 -2.86
N LEU A 34 -3.97 -1.24 -2.48
CA LEU A 34 -5.10 -1.01 -3.38
C LEU A 34 -5.16 0.44 -3.84
N ALA A 35 -4.88 1.38 -2.96
CA ALA A 35 -4.80 2.79 -3.31
C ALA A 35 -3.73 3.08 -4.37
N LEU A 36 -2.52 2.55 -4.20
CA LEU A 36 -1.45 2.70 -5.19
C LEU A 36 -1.81 2.00 -6.49
N TRP A 37 -2.42 0.81 -6.42
CA TRP A 37 -2.86 0.08 -7.60
C TRP A 37 -3.96 0.83 -8.36
N GLU A 38 -4.89 1.51 -7.67
CA GLU A 38 -5.94 2.29 -8.33
C GLU A 38 -5.38 3.48 -9.14
N LEU A 39 -4.22 4.02 -8.73
CA LEU A 39 -3.51 5.07 -9.47
C LEU A 39 -2.81 4.57 -10.75
N GLN A 40 -2.66 3.25 -10.93
CA GLN A 40 -2.11 2.70 -12.18
C GLN A 40 -3.10 2.85 -13.33
N THR A 41 -2.56 3.05 -14.54
CA THR A 41 -3.38 3.11 -15.75
C THR A 41 -3.99 1.76 -16.10
N ALA A 42 -5.05 1.75 -16.91
CA ALA A 42 -5.68 0.50 -17.37
C ALA A 42 -4.69 -0.44 -18.06
N LYS A 43 -3.74 0.13 -18.84
CA LYS A 43 -2.66 -0.64 -19.48
C LYS A 43 -1.77 -1.33 -18.43
N GLU A 44 -1.29 -0.57 -17.44
CA GLU A 44 -0.41 -1.09 -16.38
C GLU A 44 -1.10 -2.15 -15.53
N LYS A 45 -2.38 -1.95 -15.19
CA LYS A 45 -3.21 -2.96 -14.52
C LYS A 45 -3.32 -4.24 -15.36
N GLY A 46 -3.52 -4.11 -16.67
CA GLY A 46 -3.64 -5.25 -17.59
C GLY A 46 -2.35 -6.06 -17.75
N ILE A 47 -1.20 -5.40 -17.82
CA ILE A 47 0.11 -6.07 -17.98
C ILE A 47 0.81 -6.35 -16.66
N LYS A 48 0.24 -5.90 -15.52
CA LYS A 48 0.80 -6.02 -14.16
C LYS A 48 2.19 -5.41 -14.01
N LEU A 49 2.53 -4.43 -14.83
CA LEU A 49 3.83 -3.77 -14.86
C LEU A 49 3.65 -2.26 -14.89
N SER A 50 4.41 -1.57 -14.07
CA SER A 50 4.51 -0.11 -14.10
C SER A 50 5.48 0.29 -15.23
N VAL A 51 4.92 0.73 -16.35
CA VAL A 51 5.66 1.03 -17.59
C VAL A 51 5.60 2.50 -17.99
N LEU A 52 4.67 3.28 -17.41
CA LEU A 52 4.59 4.71 -17.66
C LEU A 52 5.33 5.46 -16.55
N LYS A 53 6.19 6.40 -16.92
CA LYS A 53 6.86 7.30 -15.97
C LYS A 53 5.89 8.41 -15.52
N ASN A 54 4.86 8.03 -14.77
CA ASN A 54 3.90 8.96 -14.18
C ASN A 54 4.14 9.18 -12.67
N TRP A 55 5.16 8.51 -12.10
CA TRP A 55 5.52 8.53 -10.68
C TRP A 55 4.37 8.17 -9.72
N LYS A 56 3.40 7.38 -10.22
CA LYS A 56 2.21 6.94 -9.49
C LYS A 56 2.13 5.40 -9.57
N GLY A 57 1.62 4.79 -8.51
CA GLY A 57 1.56 3.32 -8.40
C GLY A 57 2.88 2.70 -7.93
N PHE A 58 3.24 1.55 -8.50
CA PHE A 58 4.39 0.76 -8.07
C PHE A 58 5.68 1.13 -8.83
N ASN A 59 6.83 0.80 -8.24
CA ASN A 59 8.08 0.75 -8.97
C ASN A 59 8.13 -0.50 -9.86
N PHE A 60 8.94 -0.47 -10.92
CA PHE A 60 9.05 -1.60 -11.86
C PHE A 60 9.37 -2.94 -11.19
N PRO A 61 10.38 -3.05 -10.28
CA PRO A 61 10.69 -4.33 -9.62
C PRO A 61 9.57 -4.93 -8.77
N ASP A 62 8.79 -4.10 -8.07
CA ASP A 62 7.72 -4.57 -7.20
C ASP A 62 6.40 -4.76 -7.97
N SER A 63 6.27 -4.15 -9.16
CA SER A 63 5.00 -4.09 -9.89
C SER A 63 4.35 -5.43 -10.22
N PRO A 64 5.05 -6.51 -10.64
CA PRO A 64 4.41 -7.79 -10.92
C PRO A 64 3.76 -8.38 -9.66
N THR A 65 4.53 -8.44 -8.58
CA THR A 65 4.13 -9.07 -7.31
C THR A 65 3.01 -8.27 -6.64
N LEU A 66 3.18 -6.95 -6.51
CA LEU A 66 2.17 -6.11 -5.85
C LEU A 66 0.87 -6.02 -6.68
N SER A 67 0.95 -6.05 -8.01
CA SER A 67 -0.26 -6.11 -8.83
C SER A 67 -0.99 -7.44 -8.69
N ALA A 68 -0.27 -8.56 -8.54
CA ALA A 68 -0.88 -9.86 -8.27
C ALA A 68 -1.61 -9.87 -6.91
N TYR A 69 -0.97 -9.35 -5.86
CA TYR A 69 -1.61 -9.22 -4.54
C TYR A 69 -2.80 -8.28 -4.54
N ALA A 70 -2.71 -7.15 -5.23
CA ALA A 70 -3.80 -6.18 -5.34
C ALA A 70 -5.03 -6.80 -6.02
N MET A 71 -4.80 -7.56 -7.11
CA MET A 71 -5.87 -8.29 -7.78
C MET A 71 -6.50 -9.34 -6.88
N ALA A 72 -5.70 -10.19 -6.21
CA ALA A 72 -6.20 -11.22 -5.32
C ALA A 72 -7.12 -10.62 -4.24
N LEU A 73 -6.64 -9.58 -3.56
CA LEU A 73 -7.41 -8.89 -2.52
C LEU A 73 -8.66 -8.19 -3.08
N LYS A 74 -8.58 -7.57 -4.27
CA LYS A 74 -9.75 -6.94 -4.92
C LYS A 74 -10.84 -7.95 -5.29
N HIS A 75 -10.46 -9.18 -5.61
CA HIS A 75 -11.38 -10.28 -5.88
C HIS A 75 -11.83 -11.04 -4.62
N GLY A 76 -11.49 -10.55 -3.42
CA GLY A 76 -11.86 -11.18 -2.15
C GLY A 76 -11.08 -12.45 -1.83
N GLN A 77 -9.96 -12.69 -2.52
CA GLN A 77 -9.06 -13.80 -2.22
C GLN A 77 -8.15 -13.44 -1.05
N THR A 78 -7.73 -14.45 -0.29
CA THR A 78 -6.81 -14.30 0.83
C THR A 78 -5.37 -14.53 0.39
N LEU A 79 -4.45 -13.70 0.87
CA LEU A 79 -3.02 -13.99 0.76
C LEU A 79 -2.58 -14.98 1.83
N THR A 80 -1.59 -15.81 1.51
CA THR A 80 -0.89 -16.65 2.49
C THR A 80 -0.08 -15.81 3.47
N GLU A 81 0.32 -16.40 4.59
CA GLU A 81 1.15 -15.73 5.61
C GLU A 81 2.49 -15.21 5.05
N GLN A 82 3.10 -15.98 4.14
CA GLN A 82 4.35 -15.58 3.49
C GLN A 82 4.14 -14.38 2.55
N GLU A 83 3.04 -14.39 1.80
CA GLU A 83 2.66 -13.28 0.90
C GLU A 83 2.30 -12.02 1.69
N TRP A 84 1.60 -12.14 2.82
CA TRP A 84 1.37 -11.01 3.73
C TRP A 84 2.68 -10.41 4.22
N THR A 85 3.61 -11.26 4.66
CA THR A 85 4.92 -10.80 5.14
C THR A 85 5.71 -10.10 4.03
N ASP A 86 5.69 -10.63 2.81
CA ASP A 86 6.34 -10.01 1.65
C ASP A 86 5.68 -8.68 1.28
N LEU A 87 4.34 -8.65 1.20
CA LEU A 87 3.56 -7.45 0.94
C LEU A 87 3.90 -6.33 1.93
N GLN A 88 3.82 -6.61 3.23
CA GLN A 88 4.08 -5.62 4.28
C GLN A 88 5.49 -5.02 4.17
N LYS A 89 6.51 -5.87 3.94
CA LYS A 89 7.90 -5.42 3.73
C LYS A 89 8.05 -4.52 2.50
N ARG A 90 7.38 -4.84 1.40
CA ARG A 90 7.43 -4.02 0.17
C ARG A 90 6.71 -2.70 0.35
N MET A 91 5.59 -2.68 1.06
CA MET A 91 4.77 -1.48 1.27
C MET A 91 5.50 -0.38 2.04
N VAL A 92 6.46 -0.72 2.90
CA VAL A 92 7.34 0.25 3.58
C VAL A 92 8.04 1.20 2.59
N LYS A 93 8.45 0.72 1.41
CA LYS A 93 9.13 1.54 0.40
C LYS A 93 8.26 2.69 -0.14
N TYR A 94 6.94 2.55 -0.02
CA TYR A 94 5.95 3.50 -0.56
C TYR A 94 5.48 4.52 0.48
N ASP A 95 6.04 4.52 1.69
CA ASP A 95 5.68 5.41 2.79
C ASP A 95 5.59 6.90 2.40
N LYS A 96 6.58 7.42 1.65
CA LYS A 96 6.60 8.80 1.16
C LYS A 96 5.46 9.08 0.20
N GLN A 97 5.16 8.11 -0.68
CA GLN A 97 4.10 8.27 -1.68
C GLN A 97 2.73 8.24 -0.99
N LEU A 98 2.52 7.30 -0.07
CA LEU A 98 1.28 7.20 0.69
C LEU A 98 1.06 8.44 1.58
N SER A 99 2.12 8.92 2.25
CA SER A 99 2.09 10.16 3.04
C SER A 99 1.62 11.37 2.20
N ARG A 100 2.17 11.53 0.98
CA ARG A 100 1.78 12.61 0.05
C ARG A 100 0.35 12.49 -0.45
N LEU A 101 -0.17 11.27 -0.58
CA LEU A 101 -1.53 11.03 -1.04
C LEU A 101 -2.57 11.23 0.08
N GLY A 102 -2.15 11.30 1.36
CA GLY A 102 -3.06 11.41 2.50
C GLY A 102 -3.96 10.19 2.69
N ILE A 103 -3.61 9.05 2.11
CA ILE A 103 -4.45 7.85 2.06
C ILE A 103 -4.26 7.05 3.35
N PHE A 104 -5.03 7.38 4.39
CA PHE A 104 -4.95 6.67 5.68
C PHE A 104 -6.22 6.67 6.54
N TRP A 105 -7.45 6.45 6.05
CA TRP A 105 -8.60 6.35 6.98
C TRP A 105 -9.62 5.27 6.60
N ALA A 106 -9.65 4.22 7.42
CA ALA A 106 -10.83 3.82 8.19
C ALA A 106 -10.35 3.06 9.43
#